data_AF-A0A8S3YV59-F1
#
_entry.id   AF-A0A8S3YV59-F1
#
_cell.length_a   1.000
_cell.length_b   1.000
_cell.length_c   1.000
_cell.angle_alpha   90.00
_cell.angle_beta   90.00
_cell.angle_gamma   90.00
#
_symmetry.space_group_name_H-M   'P 1'
#
loop_
_entity.id
_entity.type
_entity.pdbx_description
1 polymer ?
#
loop_
_entity_poly.entity_id
_entity_poly.type
_entity_poly.pdbx_seq_one_letter_code
_entity_poly.pdbx_strand_id
1 'polypeptide(L)'
;MTESLADNSFPATFDVESTINVKAILFAFTTVFVAVILLGGVNTILSEMPAQDTYSVVIDAGSTGSRVSVFHFRTKNTAISKVVLEEEVFQSVEPGISCYANNPIKAVETLHPLLHRAIERVPRQYQPSTLITFKATAGLRLLPRKASEKIINVVRELLQSTPFYLPDPSKVEIMSGENEGLFAWITVNFLLHLLWKSHDESTVTIFDLGGGSVQAAFEILEMSGLPDFLARDVIKMLLLKSKFNIFTK
;
A
#
# COMPACT_ATOMS: atom_id res chain seq x y z
N MET A 1 63.08 -45.97 54.08
CA MET A 1 62.80 -45.91 55.53
C MET A 1 62.90 -44.45 55.93
N THR A 2 61.78 -43.89 56.41
CA THR A 2 61.63 -42.67 57.25
C THR A 2 62.11 -41.30 56.77
N GLU A 3 61.15 -40.36 56.81
CA GLU A 3 61.22 -38.89 56.74
C GLU A 3 62.05 -38.23 57.85
N SER A 4 62.36 -36.92 57.65
CA SER A 4 62.56 -35.82 58.64
C SER A 4 63.71 -34.89 58.18
N LEU A 5 63.68 -33.54 58.14
CA LEU A 5 62.76 -32.47 58.56
C LEU A 5 63.20 -31.14 57.88
N ALA A 6 62.20 -30.30 57.58
CA ALA A 6 62.13 -28.82 57.51
C ALA A 6 63.37 -27.91 57.28
N ASP A 7 63.22 -26.96 56.34
CA ASP A 7 63.36 -25.52 56.68
C ASP A 7 62.39 -24.67 55.83
N ASN A 8 61.76 -23.70 56.48
CA ASN A 8 60.70 -22.82 56.00
C ASN A 8 61.27 -21.43 55.68
N SER A 9 61.18 -20.97 54.43
CA SER A 9 60.96 -19.56 54.16
C SER A 9 60.16 -19.36 52.86
N PHE A 10 59.06 -18.63 52.98
CA PHE A 10 58.12 -18.30 51.91
C PHE A 10 58.76 -17.38 50.86
N PRO A 11 58.46 -17.53 49.56
CA PRO A 11 58.80 -16.51 48.57
C PRO A 11 57.91 -15.27 48.74
N ALA A 12 58.52 -14.10 48.55
CA ALA A 12 57.88 -12.80 48.56
C ALA A 12 56.63 -12.76 47.66
N THR A 13 55.58 -12.15 48.20
CA THR A 13 54.32 -11.83 47.55
C THR A 13 54.54 -11.18 46.18
N PHE A 14 53.94 -11.78 45.14
CA PHE A 14 53.85 -11.21 43.81
C PHE A 14 52.87 -10.03 43.84
N ASP A 15 53.33 -8.85 43.44
CA ASP A 15 52.57 -7.60 43.49
C ASP A 15 51.51 -7.57 42.37
N VAL A 16 50.24 -7.40 42.72
CA VAL A 16 49.11 -7.32 41.78
C VAL A 16 48.72 -5.85 41.62
N GLU A 17 49.58 -5.08 40.96
CA GLU A 17 49.26 -3.74 40.44
C GLU A 17 49.45 -3.70 38.92
N SER A 18 48.50 -4.30 38.20
CA SER A 18 48.17 -3.88 36.84
C SER A 18 46.76 -3.30 36.83
N THR A 19 46.59 -2.21 37.58
CA THR A 19 45.36 -1.42 37.63
C THR A 19 45.14 -0.76 36.27
N ILE A 20 44.31 -1.39 35.45
CA ILE A 20 43.67 -0.73 34.31
C ILE A 20 42.98 0.52 34.87
N ASN A 21 43.46 1.69 34.50
CA ASN A 21 42.98 2.96 35.05
C ASN A 21 41.56 3.22 34.50
N VAL A 22 40.54 2.70 35.20
CA VAL A 22 39.13 2.78 34.82
C VAL A 22 38.72 4.23 34.56
N LYS A 23 39.30 5.20 35.27
CA LYS A 23 39.07 6.63 35.03
C LYS A 23 39.60 7.10 33.68
N ALA A 24 40.76 6.61 33.25
CA ALA A 24 41.31 6.92 31.92
C ALA A 24 40.48 6.30 30.80
N ILE A 25 39.96 5.08 31.00
CA ILE A 25 39.05 4.43 30.06
C ILE A 25 37.72 5.19 29.97
N LEU A 26 37.12 5.56 31.12
CA LEU A 26 35.87 6.30 31.14
C LEU A 26 36.02 7.68 30.47
N PHE A 27 37.17 8.34 30.70
CA PHE A 27 37.50 9.61 30.06
C PHE A 27 37.71 9.47 28.55
N ALA A 28 38.40 8.43 28.09
CA ALA A 28 38.55 8.14 26.67
C ALA A 28 37.20 7.88 25.99
N PHE A 29 36.30 7.13 26.65
CA PHE A 29 34.95 6.85 26.12
C PHE A 29 34.07 8.09 26.03
N THR A 30 34.04 8.95 27.06
CA THR A 30 33.25 10.19 27.00
C THR A 30 33.80 11.16 25.96
N THR A 31 35.12 11.23 25.80
CA THR A 31 35.75 12.10 24.79
C THR A 31 35.44 11.62 23.37
N VAL A 32 35.50 10.31 23.10
CA VAL A 32 35.12 9.74 21.80
C VAL A 32 33.61 9.90 21.55
N PHE A 33 32.76 9.69 22.54
CA PHE A 33 31.32 9.85 22.42
C PHE A 33 30.93 11.30 22.11
N VAL A 34 31.54 12.26 22.80
CA VAL A 34 31.36 13.70 22.54
C VAL A 34 31.93 14.09 21.18
N ALA A 35 33.08 13.53 20.76
CA ALA A 35 33.63 13.76 19.44
C ALA A 35 32.73 13.20 18.32
N VAL A 36 32.10 12.04 18.52
CA VAL A 36 31.09 11.49 17.58
C VAL A 36 29.87 12.40 17.49
N ILE A 37 29.44 13.02 18.59
CA ILE A 37 28.35 14.02 18.58
C ILE A 37 28.78 15.31 17.86
N LEU A 38 29.99 15.81 18.13
CA LEU A 38 30.48 17.09 17.62
C LEU A 38 30.99 17.04 16.16
N LEU A 39 31.52 15.91 15.70
CA LEU A 39 32.05 15.73 14.33
C LEU A 39 31.00 15.27 13.31
N GLY A 40 29.71 15.26 13.67
CA GLY A 40 28.61 14.98 12.73
C GLY A 40 28.10 13.54 12.71
N GLY A 41 28.47 12.72 13.70
CA GLY A 41 28.00 11.33 13.84
C GLY A 41 26.54 11.17 14.24
N VAL A 42 25.86 12.23 14.71
CA VAL A 42 24.39 12.19 14.94
C VAL A 42 23.62 12.49 13.66
N ASN A 43 24.19 13.22 12.71
CA ASN A 43 23.54 13.47 11.41
C ASN A 43 23.66 12.29 10.44
N THR A 44 24.50 11.29 10.75
CA THR A 44 24.71 10.09 9.90
C THR A 44 23.96 8.85 10.41
N ILE A 45 23.18 8.97 11.50
CA ILE A 45 22.20 7.95 11.94
C ILE A 45 20.78 8.55 11.95
N LEU A 46 20.51 9.52 11.08
CA LEU A 46 19.20 9.58 10.44
C LEU A 46 19.29 8.61 9.27
N SER A 47 19.14 7.32 9.56
CA SER A 47 18.86 6.37 8.49
C SER A 47 17.57 6.85 7.85
N GLU A 48 17.65 7.51 6.69
CA GLU A 48 16.55 7.49 5.74
C GLU A 48 16.29 6.00 5.51
N MET A 49 15.28 5.44 6.19
CA MET A 49 14.88 4.06 5.90
C MET A 49 14.64 4.01 4.40
N PRO A 50 15.20 3.02 3.69
CA PRO A 50 15.18 2.99 2.25
C PRO A 50 13.74 3.15 1.77
N ALA A 51 13.55 4.00 0.77
CA ALA A 51 12.24 4.24 0.20
C ALA A 51 11.57 2.90 -0.15
N GLN A 52 10.34 2.71 0.31
CA GLN A 52 9.65 1.43 0.15
C GLN A 52 8.88 1.44 -1.17
N ASP A 53 9.26 0.53 -2.08
CA ASP A 53 8.50 0.28 -3.29
C ASP A 53 7.27 -0.59 -3.00
N THR A 54 6.11 -0.15 -3.50
CA THR A 54 4.83 -0.84 -3.37
C THR A 54 4.18 -0.93 -4.74
N TYR A 55 3.61 -2.08 -5.08
CA TYR A 55 2.93 -2.30 -6.35
C TYR A 55 1.45 -2.59 -6.12
N SER A 56 0.62 -2.19 -7.08
CA SER A 56 -0.81 -2.51 -7.11
C SER A 56 -1.23 -2.83 -8.54
N VAL A 57 -2.05 -3.86 -8.71
CA VAL A 57 -2.61 -4.27 -10.00
C VAL A 57 -4.11 -4.03 -9.96
N VAL A 58 -4.64 -3.24 -10.90
CA VAL A 58 -6.07 -2.98 -11.03
C VAL A 58 -6.53 -3.45 -12.39
N ILE A 59 -7.52 -4.34 -12.41
CA ILE A 59 -8.22 -4.75 -13.62
C ILE A 59 -9.57 -4.03 -13.66
N ASP A 60 -9.75 -3.19 -14.67
CA ASP A 60 -11.02 -2.54 -14.98
C ASP A 60 -11.73 -3.32 -16.09
N ALA A 61 -12.90 -3.87 -15.80
CA ALA A 61 -13.73 -4.58 -16.75
C ALA A 61 -14.90 -3.69 -17.20
N GLY A 62 -14.64 -2.94 -18.26
CA GLY A 62 -15.60 -2.08 -18.94
C GLY A 62 -16.53 -2.83 -19.90
N SER A 63 -17.52 -2.10 -20.44
CA SER A 63 -18.47 -2.61 -21.43
C SER A 63 -17.84 -2.88 -22.79
N THR A 64 -16.91 -2.03 -23.23
CA THR A 64 -16.25 -2.13 -24.54
C THR A 64 -14.97 -2.97 -24.50
N GLY A 65 -14.28 -2.98 -23.37
CA GLY A 65 -12.99 -3.65 -23.20
C GLY A 65 -12.62 -3.79 -21.73
N SER A 66 -11.64 -4.65 -21.49
CA SER A 66 -11.02 -4.82 -20.17
C SER A 66 -9.60 -4.25 -20.20
N ARG A 67 -9.16 -3.70 -19.07
CA ARG A 67 -7.89 -3.00 -18.93
C ARG A 67 -7.17 -3.49 -17.68
N VAL A 68 -5.84 -3.44 -17.70
CA VAL A 68 -5.01 -3.58 -16.51
C VAL A 68 -4.12 -2.35 -16.37
N SER A 69 -4.09 -1.81 -15.15
CA SER A 69 -3.10 -0.83 -14.71
C SER A 69 -2.24 -1.45 -13.62
N VAL A 70 -0.93 -1.44 -13.82
CA VAL A 70 0.07 -1.80 -12.82
C VAL A 70 0.69 -0.51 -12.31
N PHE A 71 0.39 -0.17 -11.06
CA PHE A 71 0.94 1.00 -10.41
C PHE A 71 2.16 0.64 -9.59
N HIS A 72 3.24 1.39 -9.75
CA HIS A 72 4.41 1.36 -8.90
C HIS A 72 4.46 2.65 -8.08
N PHE A 73 4.31 2.51 -6.77
CA PHE A 73 4.44 3.58 -5.81
C PHE A 73 5.76 3.49 -5.06
N ARG A 74 6.30 4.64 -4.68
CA ARG A 74 7.42 4.74 -3.74
C ARG A 74 7.01 5.57 -2.54
N THR A 75 7.21 5.01 -1.35
CA THR A 75 7.01 5.72 -0.10
C THR A 75 8.33 6.34 0.33
N LYS A 76 8.38 7.67 0.39
CA LYS A 76 9.54 8.41 0.92
C LYS A 76 9.33 8.62 2.41
N ASN A 77 10.29 8.18 3.24
CA ASN A 77 10.21 8.34 4.68
C ASN A 77 10.67 9.75 5.09
N THR A 78 9.88 10.76 4.71
CA THR A 78 10.00 12.14 5.18
C THR A 78 9.12 12.37 6.42
N ALA A 79 9.25 13.52 7.09
CA ALA A 79 8.44 13.87 8.27
C ALA A 79 6.92 13.67 8.08
N ILE A 80 6.46 13.78 6.83
CA ILE A 80 5.16 13.29 6.35
C ILE A 80 5.47 12.17 5.37
N SER A 81 5.13 10.92 5.70
CA SER A 81 5.36 9.79 4.77
C SER A 81 4.50 10.00 3.51
N LYS A 82 5.11 10.44 2.41
CA LYS A 82 4.42 10.69 1.14
C LYS A 82 4.53 9.47 0.25
N VAL A 83 3.40 9.00 -0.25
CA VAL A 83 3.34 7.95 -1.29
C VAL A 83 3.31 8.66 -2.64
N VAL A 84 4.26 8.35 -3.51
CA VAL A 84 4.38 8.94 -4.84
C VAL A 84 4.17 7.85 -5.88
N LEU A 85 3.37 8.13 -6.91
CA LEU A 85 3.27 7.28 -8.09
C LEU A 85 4.52 7.50 -8.95
N GLU A 86 5.33 6.46 -9.12
CA GLU A 86 6.55 6.48 -9.94
C GLU A 86 6.25 6.06 -11.38
N GLU A 87 5.42 5.03 -11.56
CA GLU A 87 5.08 4.51 -12.88
C GLU A 87 3.68 3.89 -12.90
N GLU A 88 3.00 4.05 -14.03
CA GLU A 88 1.82 3.27 -14.41
C GLU A 88 2.13 2.51 -15.72
N VAL A 89 1.89 1.21 -15.72
CA VAL A 89 1.86 0.41 -16.95
C VAL A 89 0.44 0.01 -17.27
N PHE A 90 0.02 0.29 -18.49
CA PHE A 90 -1.33 0.07 -18.97
C PHE A 90 -1.37 -0.94 -20.13
N GLN A 91 -2.38 -1.82 -20.14
CA GLN A 91 -2.75 -2.63 -21.30
C GLN A 91 -4.26 -2.83 -21.35
N SER A 92 -4.82 -2.93 -22.56
CA SER A 92 -6.24 -3.20 -22.80
C SER A 92 -6.47 -4.34 -23.78
N VAL A 93 -7.65 -4.96 -23.68
CA VAL A 93 -8.18 -5.96 -24.60
C VAL A 93 -9.64 -5.65 -24.93
N GLU A 94 -10.05 -6.04 -26.14
CA GLU A 94 -11.42 -5.93 -26.63
C GLU A 94 -11.85 -7.26 -27.28
N PRO A 95 -13.14 -7.61 -27.26
CA PRO A 95 -14.23 -6.90 -26.59
C PRO A 95 -14.24 -7.15 -25.07
N GLY A 96 -14.99 -6.32 -24.35
CA GLY A 96 -15.17 -6.42 -22.89
C GLY A 96 -15.77 -7.76 -22.45
N ILE A 97 -15.52 -8.13 -21.19
CA ILE A 97 -15.96 -9.44 -20.67
C ILE A 97 -17.49 -9.62 -20.68
N SER A 98 -18.26 -8.52 -20.72
CA SER A 98 -19.72 -8.57 -20.87
C SER A 98 -20.19 -9.21 -22.18
N CYS A 99 -19.38 -9.17 -23.24
CA CYS A 99 -19.71 -9.81 -24.52
C CYS A 99 -19.77 -11.34 -24.45
N TYR A 100 -19.25 -11.93 -23.38
CA TYR A 100 -19.19 -13.36 -23.15
C TYR A 100 -20.19 -13.83 -22.08
N ALA A 101 -21.33 -13.14 -21.93
CA ALA A 101 -22.39 -13.47 -20.97
C ALA A 101 -22.80 -14.95 -20.94
N ASN A 102 -22.77 -15.62 -22.10
CA ASN A 102 -23.14 -17.03 -22.25
C ASN A 102 -21.94 -18.00 -22.20
N ASN A 103 -20.70 -17.49 -22.12
CA ASN A 103 -19.49 -18.29 -22.04
C ASN A 103 -18.49 -17.68 -21.04
N PRO A 104 -18.69 -17.91 -19.73
CA PRO A 104 -17.83 -17.37 -18.68
C PRO A 104 -16.36 -17.78 -18.82
N ILE A 105 -16.08 -18.98 -19.31
CA ILE A 105 -14.71 -19.46 -19.54
C ILE A 105 -14.01 -18.60 -20.57
N LYS A 106 -14.67 -18.33 -21.70
CA LYS A 106 -14.13 -17.40 -22.71
C LYS A 106 -13.95 -15.98 -22.16
N ALA A 107 -14.81 -15.55 -21.23
CA ALA A 107 -14.68 -14.25 -20.57
C ALA A 107 -13.37 -14.14 -19.76
N VAL A 108 -12.96 -15.20 -19.06
CA VAL A 108 -11.71 -15.19 -18.29
C VAL A 108 -10.50 -15.36 -19.19
N GLU A 109 -10.60 -16.16 -20.26
CA GLU A 109 -9.53 -16.33 -21.26
C GLU A 109 -9.04 -14.98 -21.82
N THR A 110 -9.94 -14.02 -22.04
CA THR A 110 -9.55 -12.68 -22.52
C THR A 110 -8.75 -11.87 -21.50
N LEU A 111 -8.77 -12.21 -20.21
CA LEU A 111 -7.99 -11.54 -19.18
C LEU A 111 -6.56 -12.07 -19.06
N HIS A 112 -6.24 -13.22 -19.66
CA HIS A 112 -4.89 -13.81 -19.57
C HIS A 112 -3.78 -12.88 -20.10
N PRO A 113 -3.93 -12.19 -21.26
CA PRO A 113 -2.92 -11.25 -21.73
C PRO A 113 -2.66 -10.11 -20.73
N LEU A 114 -3.72 -9.62 -20.07
CA LEU A 114 -3.63 -8.57 -19.06
C LEU A 114 -2.87 -9.05 -17.82
N LEU A 115 -3.21 -10.24 -17.33
CA LEU A 115 -2.54 -10.85 -16.17
C LEU A 115 -1.07 -11.16 -16.46
N HIS A 116 -0.78 -11.66 -17.67
CA HIS A 116 0.60 -11.92 -18.08
C HIS A 116 1.43 -10.65 -18.04
N ARG A 117 0.90 -9.54 -18.58
CA ARG A 117 1.57 -8.24 -18.52
C ARG A 117 1.82 -7.75 -17.10
N ALA A 118 0.84 -7.94 -16.21
CA ALA A 118 1.00 -7.58 -14.80
C ALA A 118 2.11 -8.40 -14.14
N ILE A 119 2.14 -9.71 -14.36
CA ILE A 119 3.15 -10.63 -13.81
C ILE A 119 4.55 -10.31 -14.35
N GLU A 120 4.66 -9.99 -15.63
CA GLU A 120 5.93 -9.54 -16.24
C GLU A 120 6.42 -8.23 -15.64
N ARG A 121 5.52 -7.27 -15.39
CA ARG A 121 5.91 -5.94 -14.93
C ARG A 121 6.24 -5.89 -13.44
N VAL A 122 5.52 -6.65 -12.60
CA VAL A 122 5.77 -6.65 -11.15
C VAL A 122 6.95 -7.59 -10.84
N PRO A 123 8.06 -7.08 -10.24
CA PRO A 123 9.20 -7.93 -9.92
C PRO A 123 8.80 -9.08 -8.97
N ARG A 124 9.34 -10.29 -9.19
CA ARG A 124 8.94 -11.50 -8.47
C ARG A 124 8.88 -11.36 -6.96
N GLN A 125 9.83 -10.63 -6.36
CA GLN A 125 9.88 -10.42 -4.91
C GLN A 125 8.71 -9.61 -4.35
N TYR A 126 8.05 -8.78 -5.17
CA TYR A 126 6.90 -7.96 -4.76
C TYR A 126 5.55 -8.60 -5.10
N GLN A 127 5.50 -9.63 -5.95
CA GLN A 127 4.24 -10.25 -6.38
C GLN A 127 3.38 -10.72 -5.19
N PRO A 128 3.91 -11.44 -4.18
CA PRO A 128 3.09 -11.92 -3.06
C PRO A 128 2.50 -10.81 -2.18
N SER A 129 3.05 -9.60 -2.23
CA SER A 129 2.56 -8.41 -1.49
C SER A 129 1.78 -7.44 -2.37
N THR A 130 1.73 -7.67 -3.68
CA THR A 130 1.06 -6.77 -4.63
C THR A 130 -0.43 -7.06 -4.62
N LEU A 131 -1.23 -6.08 -4.19
CA LEU A 131 -2.68 -6.21 -4.20
C LEU A 131 -3.18 -6.28 -5.65
N ILE A 132 -3.98 -7.30 -5.97
CA ILE A 132 -4.76 -7.33 -7.20
C ILE A 132 -6.22 -6.99 -6.91
N THR A 133 -6.74 -6.02 -7.64
CA THR A 133 -8.12 -5.55 -7.54
C THR A 133 -8.81 -5.71 -8.88
N PHE A 134 -10.05 -6.19 -8.86
CA PHE A 134 -10.88 -6.30 -10.05
C PHE A 134 -12.15 -5.49 -9.89
N LYS A 135 -12.42 -4.63 -10.86
CA LYS A 135 -13.52 -3.68 -10.85
C LYS A 135 -14.32 -3.83 -12.14
N ALA A 136 -15.45 -4.53 -12.08
CA ALA A 136 -16.41 -4.53 -13.18
C ALA A 136 -17.34 -3.33 -13.07
N THR A 137 -17.58 -2.65 -14.21
CA THR A 137 -18.39 -1.43 -14.26
C THR A 137 -19.75 -1.69 -14.92
N ALA A 138 -20.37 -0.66 -15.49
CA ALA A 138 -21.74 -0.67 -16.03
C ALA A 138 -22.03 -1.80 -17.03
N GLY A 139 -21.05 -2.25 -17.82
CA GLY A 139 -21.25 -3.32 -18.81
C GLY A 139 -21.78 -4.62 -18.21
N LEU A 140 -21.26 -5.02 -17.04
CA LEU A 140 -21.72 -6.21 -16.35
C LEU A 140 -23.02 -5.98 -15.55
N ARG A 141 -23.31 -4.74 -15.13
CA ARG A 141 -24.57 -4.38 -14.46
C ARG A 141 -25.79 -4.61 -15.35
N LEU A 142 -25.62 -4.47 -16.67
CA LEU A 142 -26.70 -4.63 -17.66
C LEU A 142 -27.02 -6.09 -18.00
N LEU A 143 -26.17 -7.04 -17.59
CA LEU A 143 -26.42 -8.46 -17.82
C LEU A 143 -27.46 -9.02 -16.85
N PRO A 144 -28.19 -10.09 -17.22
CA PRO A 144 -29.00 -10.84 -16.26
C PRO A 144 -28.14 -11.29 -15.07
N ARG A 145 -28.65 -11.12 -13.84
CA ARG A 145 -27.90 -11.37 -12.60
C ARG A 145 -27.16 -12.71 -12.57
N LYS A 146 -27.81 -13.78 -13.03
CA LYS A 146 -27.20 -15.12 -13.10
C LYS A 146 -26.00 -15.21 -14.05
N ALA A 147 -26.00 -14.43 -15.13
CA ALA A 147 -24.91 -14.42 -16.10
C ALA A 147 -23.70 -13.64 -15.56
N SER A 148 -23.94 -12.47 -14.96
CA SER A 148 -22.87 -11.69 -14.34
C SER A 148 -22.26 -12.39 -13.13
N GLU A 149 -23.06 -13.01 -12.26
CA GLU A 149 -22.57 -13.84 -11.13
C GLU A 149 -21.65 -14.97 -11.62
N LYS A 150 -22.01 -15.66 -12.70
CA LYS A 150 -21.17 -16.73 -13.28
C LYS A 150 -19.82 -16.20 -13.75
N ILE A 151 -19.79 -15.07 -14.46
CA ILE A 151 -18.55 -14.44 -14.92
C ILE A 151 -17.69 -14.01 -13.71
N ILE A 152 -18.29 -13.35 -12.73
CA ILE A 152 -17.56 -12.89 -11.54
C ILE A 152 -16.96 -14.07 -10.77
N ASN A 153 -17.66 -15.20 -10.69
CA ASN A 153 -17.15 -16.40 -10.00
C ASN A 153 -15.90 -16.97 -10.68
N VAL A 154 -15.91 -17.14 -12.00
CA VAL A 154 -14.72 -17.63 -12.72
C VAL A 154 -13.58 -16.62 -12.71
N VAL A 155 -13.87 -15.31 -12.72
CA VAL A 155 -12.85 -14.27 -12.55
C VAL A 155 -12.22 -14.39 -11.16
N ARG A 156 -13.02 -14.59 -10.11
CA ARG A 156 -12.51 -14.76 -8.74
C ARG A 156 -11.55 -15.94 -8.64
N GLU A 157 -11.92 -17.09 -9.22
CA GLU A 157 -11.05 -18.27 -9.29
C GLU A 157 -9.74 -17.99 -10.05
N LEU A 158 -9.83 -17.31 -11.19
CA LEU A 158 -8.66 -16.90 -11.96
C LEU A 158 -7.72 -16.02 -11.14
N LEU A 159 -8.24 -14.99 -10.45
CA LEU A 159 -7.41 -14.06 -9.68
C LEU A 159 -6.77 -14.73 -8.45
N GLN A 160 -7.46 -15.68 -7.82
CA GLN A 160 -6.87 -16.49 -6.75
C GLN A 160 -5.72 -17.38 -7.22
N SER A 161 -5.68 -17.74 -8.51
CA SER A 161 -4.58 -18.52 -9.09
C SER A 161 -3.33 -17.69 -9.43
N THR A 162 -3.41 -16.36 -9.33
CA THR A 162 -2.29 -15.46 -9.64
C THR A 162 -1.30 -15.39 -8.47
N PRO A 163 -0.04 -14.97 -8.70
CA PRO A 163 0.93 -14.78 -7.61
C PRO A 163 0.67 -13.53 -6.76
N PHE A 164 -0.41 -12.79 -7.04
CA PHE A 164 -0.74 -11.53 -6.39
C PHE A 164 -1.57 -11.74 -5.13
N TYR A 165 -1.50 -10.76 -4.23
CA TYR A 165 -2.26 -10.75 -3.00
C TYR A 165 -3.73 -10.41 -3.27
N LEU A 166 -4.63 -11.34 -2.96
CA LEU A 166 -6.08 -11.14 -2.97
C LEU A 166 -6.64 -11.49 -1.58
N PRO A 167 -6.70 -10.53 -0.65
CA PRO A 167 -7.07 -10.79 0.75
C PRO A 167 -8.50 -11.28 0.91
N ASP A 168 -9.41 -10.65 0.16
CA ASP A 168 -10.83 -10.92 0.20
C ASP A 168 -11.35 -11.13 -1.22
N PRO A 169 -11.43 -12.39 -1.68
CA PRO A 169 -11.98 -12.73 -2.99
C PRO A 169 -13.42 -12.25 -3.18
N SER A 170 -14.20 -12.02 -2.12
CA SER A 170 -15.56 -11.50 -2.23
C SER A 170 -15.60 -10.08 -2.82
N LYS A 171 -14.49 -9.32 -2.75
CA LYS A 171 -14.32 -7.99 -3.37
C LYS A 171 -14.09 -8.02 -4.88
N VAL A 172 -13.99 -9.21 -5.47
CA VAL A 172 -14.16 -9.40 -6.91
C VAL A 172 -15.66 -9.36 -7.16
N GLU A 173 -16.17 -8.16 -7.44
CA GLU A 173 -17.59 -7.87 -7.61
C GLU A 173 -17.81 -6.76 -8.64
N ILE A 174 -19.06 -6.56 -9.02
CA ILE A 174 -19.44 -5.41 -9.84
C ILE A 174 -19.45 -4.18 -8.94
N MET A 175 -18.65 -3.19 -9.29
CA MET A 175 -18.59 -1.93 -8.55
C MET A 175 -19.97 -1.26 -8.60
N SER A 176 -20.34 -0.52 -7.55
CA SER A 176 -21.50 0.38 -7.57
C SER A 176 -21.11 1.78 -8.09
N GLY A 177 -22.08 2.61 -8.48
CA GLY A 177 -21.79 3.97 -8.95
C GLY A 177 -21.19 4.86 -7.86
N GLU A 178 -21.63 4.69 -6.62
CA GLU A 178 -21.11 5.40 -5.46
C GLU A 178 -19.62 5.10 -5.24
N ASN A 179 -19.22 3.84 -5.45
CA ASN A 179 -17.82 3.44 -5.39
C ASN A 179 -17.01 4.01 -6.57
N GLU A 180 -17.59 4.09 -7.78
CA GLU A 180 -16.93 4.74 -8.94
C GLU A 180 -16.60 6.21 -8.61
N GLY A 181 -17.58 6.96 -8.09
CA GLY A 181 -17.39 8.34 -7.66
C GLY A 181 -16.37 8.51 -6.53
N LEU A 182 -16.39 7.60 -5.54
CA LEU A 182 -15.42 7.61 -4.45
C LEU A 182 -13.99 7.36 -4.94
N PHE A 183 -13.77 6.36 -5.81
CA PHE A 183 -12.44 6.10 -6.35
C PHE A 183 -11.94 7.24 -7.25
N ALA A 184 -12.83 7.87 -8.03
CA ALA A 184 -12.50 9.06 -8.79
C ALA A 184 -12.06 10.21 -7.87
N TRP A 185 -12.79 10.47 -6.79
CA TRP A 185 -12.44 11.49 -5.80
C TRP A 185 -11.09 11.24 -5.14
N ILE A 186 -10.82 9.99 -4.72
CA ILE A 186 -9.52 9.59 -4.14
C ILE A 186 -8.41 9.83 -5.16
N THR A 187 -8.61 9.43 -6.42
CA THR A 187 -7.60 9.54 -7.47
C THR A 187 -7.24 10.99 -7.75
N VAL A 188 -8.23 11.86 -7.95
CA VAL A 188 -7.98 13.29 -8.23
C VAL A 188 -7.26 13.96 -7.05
N ASN A 189 -7.75 13.76 -5.82
CA ASN A 189 -7.13 14.37 -4.64
C ASN A 189 -5.74 13.79 -4.33
N PHE A 190 -5.49 12.52 -4.67
CA PHE A 190 -4.15 11.91 -4.60
C PHE A 190 -3.18 12.59 -5.57
N LEU A 191 -3.59 12.75 -6.83
CA LEU A 191 -2.77 13.37 -7.88
C LEU A 191 -2.50 14.85 -7.58
N LEU A 192 -3.46 15.56 -6.97
CA LEU A 192 -3.30 16.95 -6.52
C LEU A 192 -2.54 17.09 -5.19
N HIS A 193 -2.14 15.97 -4.56
CA HIS A 193 -1.45 15.95 -3.27
C HIS A 193 -2.25 16.56 -2.11
N LEU A 194 -3.59 16.54 -2.19
CA LEU A 194 -4.48 17.10 -1.18
C LEU A 194 -4.76 16.12 -0.02
N LEU A 195 -4.44 14.83 -0.19
CA LEU A 195 -4.71 13.80 0.83
C LEU A 195 -3.72 13.77 2.01
N TRP A 196 -2.59 14.48 1.92
CA TRP A 196 -1.52 14.46 2.94
C TRP A 196 -1.44 15.74 3.78
N LYS A 197 -2.28 16.75 3.47
CA LYS A 197 -2.16 18.06 4.10
C LYS A 197 -2.98 18.12 5.39
N SER A 198 -2.55 18.99 6.32
CA SER A 198 -3.37 19.37 7.48
C SER A 198 -4.66 20.03 6.98
N HIS A 199 -5.74 19.89 7.76
CA HIS A 199 -7.14 20.26 7.46
C HIS A 199 -7.42 21.70 6.92
N ASP A 200 -6.40 22.53 6.71
CA ASP A 200 -6.52 23.93 6.25
C ASP A 200 -6.62 24.07 4.72
N GLU A 201 -6.30 23.03 3.95
CA GLU A 201 -6.51 23.00 2.50
C GLU A 201 -7.63 22.04 2.11
N SER A 202 -8.66 22.56 1.44
CA SER A 202 -9.82 21.78 1.01
C SER A 202 -9.48 20.82 -0.13
N THR A 203 -9.98 19.60 -0.04
CA THR A 203 -10.04 18.67 -1.16
C THR A 203 -10.96 19.20 -2.27
N VAL A 204 -10.79 18.69 -3.48
CA VAL A 204 -11.64 19.08 -4.62
C VAL A 204 -12.87 18.18 -4.73
N THR A 205 -13.96 18.76 -5.22
CA THR A 205 -15.16 18.05 -5.66
C THR A 205 -14.94 17.45 -7.04
N ILE A 206 -15.43 16.24 -7.26
CA ILE A 206 -15.46 15.61 -8.59
C ILE A 206 -16.89 15.47 -9.09
N PHE A 207 -17.01 15.58 -10.41
CA PHE A 207 -18.18 15.13 -11.17
C PHE A 207 -17.66 14.23 -12.30
N ASP A 208 -18.04 12.96 -12.28
CA ASP A 208 -17.67 11.98 -13.30
C ASP A 208 -18.88 11.68 -14.18
N LEU A 209 -18.75 11.93 -15.49
CA LEU A 209 -19.81 11.74 -16.47
C LEU A 209 -19.48 10.49 -17.31
N GLY A 210 -19.95 9.35 -16.84
CA GLY A 210 -19.81 8.07 -17.52
C GLY A 210 -20.83 7.86 -18.65
N GLY A 211 -20.76 6.71 -19.30
CA GLY A 211 -21.62 6.39 -20.46
C GLY A 211 -23.12 6.22 -20.14
N GLY A 212 -23.49 5.99 -18.88
CA GLY A 212 -24.88 5.78 -18.47
C GLY A 212 -25.22 6.32 -17.08
N SER A 213 -24.31 7.07 -16.46
CA SER A 213 -24.46 7.58 -15.10
C SER A 213 -23.59 8.82 -14.90
N VAL A 214 -23.96 9.64 -13.92
CA VAL A 214 -23.15 10.75 -13.44
C VAL A 214 -22.91 10.52 -11.95
N GLN A 215 -21.65 10.63 -11.52
CA GLN A 215 -21.26 10.52 -10.13
C GLN A 215 -20.81 11.88 -9.63
N ALA A 216 -21.19 12.26 -8.41
CA ALA A 216 -20.65 13.41 -7.71
C ALA A 216 -20.05 12.96 -6.39
N ALA A 217 -18.82 13.39 -6.09
CA ALA A 217 -18.20 13.10 -4.79
C ALA A 217 -17.39 14.28 -4.24
N PHE A 218 -17.51 14.52 -2.94
CA PHE A 218 -16.84 15.61 -2.23
C PHE A 218 -16.75 15.35 -0.73
N GLU A 219 -15.81 16.02 -0.07
CA GLU A 219 -15.62 15.94 1.37
C GLU A 219 -16.63 16.80 2.14
N ILE A 220 -17.16 16.24 3.22
CA ILE A 220 -17.96 16.92 4.23
C ILE A 220 -17.08 17.20 5.44
N LEU A 221 -16.72 18.48 5.62
CA LEU A 221 -15.87 18.93 6.73
C LEU A 221 -16.62 18.92 8.07
N GLU A 222 -17.89 19.29 8.07
CA GLU A 222 -18.73 19.34 9.27
C GLU A 222 -19.95 18.42 9.14
N MET A 223 -19.98 17.37 9.97
CA MET A 223 -21.09 16.42 10.01
C MET A 223 -22.24 16.89 10.91
N SER A 224 -22.02 17.89 11.77
CA SER A 224 -23.07 18.48 12.63
C SER A 224 -24.14 19.14 11.77
N GLY A 225 -25.40 18.78 12.00
CA GLY A 225 -26.54 19.40 11.30
C GLY A 225 -26.74 18.93 9.85
N LEU A 226 -25.98 17.93 9.38
CA LEU A 226 -26.20 17.35 8.06
C LEU A 226 -27.56 16.61 8.05
N PRO A 227 -28.47 16.92 7.09
CA PRO A 227 -29.74 16.22 6.99
C PRO A 227 -29.57 14.69 6.82
N ASP A 228 -30.43 13.91 7.46
CA ASP A 228 -30.36 12.44 7.46
C ASP A 228 -30.28 11.83 6.06
N PHE A 229 -30.94 12.44 5.07
CA PHE A 229 -30.93 11.94 3.70
C PHE A 229 -29.57 12.10 3.01
N LEU A 230 -28.78 13.12 3.36
CA LEU A 230 -27.41 13.28 2.89
C LEU A 230 -26.44 12.41 3.68
N ALA A 231 -26.65 12.29 4.99
CA ALA A 231 -25.78 11.50 5.86
C ALA A 231 -25.69 10.01 5.46
N ARG A 232 -26.73 9.47 4.80
CA ARG A 232 -26.76 8.09 4.28
C ARG A 232 -25.79 7.84 3.14
N ASP A 233 -25.48 8.88 2.37
CA ASP A 233 -24.62 8.82 1.19
C ASP A 233 -23.17 9.23 1.54
N VAL A 234 -22.83 9.34 2.84
CA VAL A 234 -21.51 9.70 3.34
C VAL A 234 -20.73 8.46 3.79
N ILE A 235 -19.56 8.26 3.17
CA ILE A 235 -18.59 7.22 3.52
C ILE A 235 -17.51 7.81 4.41
N LYS A 236 -17.36 7.25 5.61
CA LYS A 236 -16.26 7.59 6.54
C LYS A 236 -15.07 6.70 6.25
N MET A 237 -13.90 7.29 6.04
CA MET A 237 -12.68 6.54 5.76
C MET A 237 -11.44 7.13 6.40
N LEU A 238 -10.46 6.27 6.65
CA LEU A 238 -9.12 6.63 7.06
C LEU A 238 -8.19 6.41 5.87
N LEU A 239 -7.62 7.49 5.34
CA LEU A 239 -6.72 7.45 4.20
C LEU A 239 -5.44 8.21 4.56
N LEU A 240 -4.28 7.56 4.42
CA LEU A 240 -2.97 8.18 4.67
C LEU A 240 -2.84 8.85 6.06
N LYS A 241 -3.48 8.26 7.07
CA LYS A 241 -3.58 8.73 8.47
C LYS A 241 -4.53 9.92 8.71
N SER A 242 -5.24 10.38 7.68
CA SER A 242 -6.27 11.41 7.77
C SER A 242 -7.67 10.81 7.66
N LYS A 243 -8.61 11.35 8.44
CA LYS A 243 -10.02 10.92 8.41
C LYS A 243 -10.78 11.81 7.44
N PHE A 244 -11.55 11.19 6.57
CA PHE A 244 -12.39 11.87 5.59
C PHE A 244 -13.84 11.39 5.71
N ASN A 245 -14.79 12.31 5.51
CA ASN A 245 -16.20 12.01 5.34
C ASN A 245 -16.57 12.37 3.90
N ILE A 246 -16.77 11.39 3.02
CA ILE A 246 -16.96 11.64 1.60
C ILE A 246 -18.41 11.37 1.23
N PHE A 247 -19.13 12.39 0.78
CA PHE A 247 -20.40 12.20 0.09
C PHE A 247 -20.12 11.62 -1.30
N THR A 248 -20.90 10.62 -1.72
CA THR A 248 -20.84 10.07 -3.09
C THR A 248 -22.20 9.57 -3.56
N LYS A 249 -22.56 9.86 -4.80
CA LYS A 249 -23.83 9.47 -5.43
C LYS A 249 -23.72 9.41 -6.95
#